data_AF-A0A363TQB5-F1
#
_entry.id   AF-A0A363TQB5-F1
#
_cell.length_a   1.000
_cell.length_b   1.000
_cell.length_c   1.000
_cell.angle_alpha   90.00
_cell.angle_beta   90.00
_cell.angle_gamma   90.00
#
_symmetry.space_group_name_H-M   'P 1'
#
loop_
_entity.id
_entity.type
_entity.pdbx_description
1 polymer ?
#
loop_
_entity_poly.entity_id
_entity_poly.type
_entity_poly.pdbx_seq_one_letter_code
_entity_poly.pdbx_strand_id
1 'polypeptide(L)'
;MRVLSAFGVFLAAVAPAAGKDITADTLAVLHDVLAPYRTSRDPGAEQHGQVVAAALDALRNAKLLDLPRPQVASLGVADQFGRALGLGRRTADFLNEIASVRDALVRQDEAAAGEAIQALYVKMGRTKPEGAALAPLLAAVGKIVGRAPPETDRTEIEGPGYTIVVENARAAGKAKVSVLMSKGPGGRPARVSFAGDVTIRPDAAGRDLAARVAPAAAPDVMTAAEAEDLEQKLKGKWRDRHGGEYEISIEGENVTVAHLNPSGLVPPQARHYRGSYRVGVIRARFEVSRAEELHAGLPAAVRAQLARRNFGFDIRLEAKDRGATLDGTWSSQHVTYSPDSGHPIEKIHNPYDVALVLTRGDLRVAEGGRWPEEGP
;
A
#
# COMPACT_ATOMS: atom_id res chain seq x y z
N MET A 1 -18.19 57.85 8.67
CA MET A 1 -16.88 57.38 8.17
C MET A 1 -16.26 56.54 9.27
N ARG A 2 -16.00 55.24 9.18
CA ARG A 2 -15.92 54.26 8.09
C ARG A 2 -16.64 52.98 8.55
N VAL A 3 -17.49 52.42 7.70
CA VAL A 3 -18.02 51.06 7.81
C VAL A 3 -16.92 50.13 7.33
N LEU A 4 -16.37 49.27 8.20
CA LEU A 4 -15.55 48.14 7.78
C LEU A 4 -16.41 46.89 7.80
N SER A 5 -16.88 46.51 6.62
CA SER A 5 -17.50 45.22 6.35
C SER A 5 -16.45 44.13 6.49
N ALA A 6 -16.48 43.38 7.60
CA ALA A 6 -15.79 42.10 7.70
C ALA A 6 -16.62 41.05 6.94
N PHE A 7 -16.30 40.86 5.67
CA PHE A 7 -16.71 39.67 4.91
C PHE A 7 -16.00 38.46 5.52
N GLY A 8 -16.63 37.84 6.52
CA GLY A 8 -16.27 36.51 6.97
C GLY A 8 -16.60 35.52 5.86
N VAL A 9 -15.59 35.11 5.11
CA VAL A 9 -15.70 33.97 4.18
C VAL A 9 -15.90 32.73 5.04
N PHE A 10 -17.16 32.35 5.22
CA PHE A 10 -17.54 31.00 5.65
C PHE A 10 -17.05 30.05 4.55
N LEU A 11 -15.92 29.37 4.79
CA LEU A 11 -15.54 28.18 4.04
C LEU A 11 -16.61 27.12 4.34
N ALA A 12 -17.60 27.03 3.45
CA ALA A 12 -18.54 25.93 3.44
C ALA A 12 -17.74 24.64 3.25
N ALA A 13 -17.61 23.86 4.34
CA ALA A 13 -17.22 22.47 4.26
C ALA A 13 -18.27 21.75 3.44
N VAL A 14 -18.02 21.61 2.13
CA VAL A 14 -18.80 20.74 1.26
C VAL A 14 -18.46 19.32 1.68
N ALA A 15 -19.22 18.76 2.63
CA ALA A 15 -19.16 17.35 2.95
C ALA A 15 -19.61 16.56 1.69
N PRO A 16 -18.73 15.77 1.05
CA PRO A 16 -19.16 14.90 -0.03
C PRO A 16 -20.02 13.77 0.56
N ALA A 17 -21.20 13.56 -0.01
CA ALA A 17 -22.12 12.49 0.35
C ALA A 17 -21.65 11.09 -0.10
N ALA A 18 -20.35 10.81 -0.11
CA ALA A 18 -19.79 9.49 -0.41
C ALA A 18 -18.54 9.26 0.45
N GLY A 19 -18.60 8.25 1.32
CA GLY A 19 -17.46 7.75 2.10
C GLY A 19 -17.30 8.40 3.47
N LYS A 20 -17.74 7.71 4.53
CA LYS A 20 -17.01 7.77 5.79
C LYS A 20 -15.56 7.35 5.50
N ASP A 21 -14.60 8.07 6.08
CA ASP A 21 -13.24 7.60 6.38
C ASP A 21 -12.10 7.69 5.34
N ILE A 22 -12.10 8.62 4.36
CA ILE A 22 -10.84 8.94 3.64
C ILE A 22 -10.10 10.08 4.36
N THR A 23 -8.89 9.79 4.83
CA THR A 23 -8.03 10.77 5.50
C THR A 23 -7.53 11.86 4.53
N ALA A 24 -7.20 13.04 5.06
CA ALA A 24 -6.61 14.13 4.26
C ALA A 24 -5.30 13.71 3.58
N ASP A 25 -4.50 12.86 4.25
CA ASP A 25 -3.28 12.25 3.68
C ASP A 25 -3.61 11.44 2.43
N THR A 26 -4.59 10.55 2.53
CA THR A 26 -4.98 9.66 1.44
C THR A 26 -5.63 10.43 0.29
N LEU A 27 -6.41 11.48 0.58
CA LEU A 27 -6.90 12.40 -0.45
C LEU A 27 -5.77 13.17 -1.15
N ALA A 28 -4.72 13.58 -0.43
CA ALA A 28 -3.58 14.27 -1.03
C ALA A 28 -2.74 13.35 -1.93
N VAL A 29 -2.59 12.09 -1.54
CA VAL A 29 -1.96 11.04 -2.36
C VAL A 29 -2.79 10.75 -3.61
N LEU A 30 -4.11 10.59 -3.44
CA LEU A 30 -5.07 10.40 -4.54
C LEU A 30 -5.03 11.54 -5.56
N HIS A 31 -5.00 12.78 -5.06
CA HIS A 31 -4.83 13.97 -5.89
C HIS A 31 -3.59 13.86 -6.79
N ASP A 32 -2.44 13.51 -6.20
CA ASP A 32 -1.17 13.47 -6.91
C ASP A 32 -1.14 12.31 -7.93
N VAL A 33 -1.73 11.14 -7.61
CA VAL A 33 -1.90 10.02 -8.57
C VAL A 33 -2.73 10.43 -9.78
N LEU A 34 -3.82 11.16 -9.55
CA LEU A 34 -4.80 11.47 -10.60
C LEU A 34 -4.51 12.77 -11.36
N ALA A 35 -3.56 13.59 -10.89
CA ALA A 35 -3.25 14.90 -11.45
C ALA A 35 -3.01 14.90 -12.98
N PRO A 36 -2.28 13.92 -13.57
CA PRO A 36 -2.07 13.89 -15.03
C PRO A 36 -3.35 13.74 -15.86
N TYR A 37 -4.40 13.17 -15.27
CA TYR A 37 -5.61 12.76 -16.00
C TYR A 37 -6.76 13.77 -15.90
N ARG A 38 -6.56 14.88 -15.18
CA ARG A 38 -7.59 15.93 -14.97
C ARG A 38 -7.97 16.67 -16.24
N THR A 39 -6.97 17.01 -17.05
CA THR A 39 -7.12 17.77 -18.28
C THR A 39 -7.21 16.88 -19.51
N SER A 40 -7.00 15.56 -19.37
CA SER A 40 -7.13 14.61 -20.46
C SER A 40 -8.60 14.53 -20.89
N ARG A 41 -8.91 15.23 -21.98
CA ARG A 41 -10.25 15.23 -22.61
C ARG A 41 -10.41 14.13 -23.65
N ASP A 42 -9.33 13.45 -24.04
CA ASP A 42 -9.44 12.43 -25.07
C ASP A 42 -8.32 11.38 -25.02
N PRO A 43 -8.44 10.35 -24.16
CA PRO A 43 -7.62 9.15 -24.27
C PRO A 43 -7.95 8.32 -25.53
N GLY A 44 -8.89 8.75 -26.39
CA GLY A 44 -9.42 8.02 -27.55
C GLY A 44 -8.42 7.70 -28.68
N ALA A 45 -7.22 8.27 -28.66
CA ALA A 45 -6.15 7.91 -29.58
C ALA A 45 -5.39 6.63 -29.17
N GLU A 46 -5.53 6.21 -27.91
CA GLU A 46 -4.83 5.04 -27.36
C GLU A 46 -5.75 3.81 -27.30
N GLN A 47 -5.14 2.63 -27.38
CA GLN A 47 -5.82 1.36 -27.13
C GLN A 47 -6.52 1.45 -25.75
N HIS A 48 -7.85 1.26 -25.71
CA HIS A 48 -8.73 1.39 -24.53
C HIS A 48 -9.19 2.80 -24.09
N GLY A 49 -9.03 3.84 -24.92
CA GLY A 49 -9.43 5.21 -24.56
C GLY A 49 -10.84 5.37 -23.97
N GLN A 50 -11.85 4.70 -24.54
CA GLN A 50 -13.23 4.75 -24.02
C GLN A 50 -13.37 4.18 -22.60
N VAL A 51 -12.59 3.14 -22.28
CA VAL A 51 -12.62 2.48 -20.95
C VAL A 51 -11.99 3.41 -19.91
N VAL A 52 -10.89 4.06 -20.27
CA VAL A 52 -10.23 5.07 -19.42
C VAL A 52 -11.16 6.27 -19.19
N ALA A 53 -11.82 6.77 -20.24
CA ALA A 53 -12.76 7.88 -20.13
C ALA A 53 -13.92 7.56 -19.16
N ALA A 54 -14.53 6.38 -19.29
CA ALA A 54 -15.58 5.92 -18.37
C ALA A 54 -15.11 5.81 -16.92
N ALA A 55 -13.87 5.37 -16.69
CA ALA A 55 -13.28 5.31 -15.35
C ALA A 55 -13.04 6.71 -14.76
N LEU A 56 -12.56 7.67 -15.56
CA LEU A 56 -12.39 9.05 -15.13
C LEU A 56 -13.74 9.71 -14.80
N ASP A 57 -14.80 9.41 -15.56
CA ASP A 57 -16.15 9.87 -15.26
C ASP A 57 -16.69 9.29 -13.94
N ALA A 58 -16.44 8.00 -13.66
CA ALA A 58 -16.77 7.42 -12.36
C ALA A 58 -16.03 8.13 -11.21
N LEU A 59 -14.74 8.47 -11.39
CA LEU A 59 -13.96 9.24 -10.42
C LEU A 59 -14.50 10.68 -10.24
N ARG A 60 -14.98 11.33 -11.30
CA ARG A 60 -15.66 12.65 -11.21
C ARG A 60 -16.99 12.56 -10.47
N ASN A 61 -17.80 11.56 -10.79
CA ASN A 61 -19.09 11.31 -10.12
C ASN A 61 -18.91 11.03 -8.62
N ALA A 62 -17.84 10.32 -8.26
CA ALA A 62 -17.42 10.11 -6.88
C ALA A 62 -16.74 11.34 -6.22
N LYS A 63 -16.58 12.45 -6.96
CA LYS A 63 -15.92 13.69 -6.54
C LYS A 63 -14.46 13.51 -6.13
N LEU A 64 -13.69 12.70 -6.87
CA LEU A 64 -12.28 12.40 -6.57
C LEU A 64 -11.28 13.00 -7.56
N LEU A 65 -11.66 13.19 -8.83
CA LEU A 65 -10.71 13.58 -9.89
C LEU A 65 -10.35 15.08 -9.88
N ASP A 66 -11.28 15.95 -9.46
CA ASP A 66 -11.15 17.42 -9.61
C ASP A 66 -11.05 18.19 -8.27
N LEU A 67 -10.76 17.50 -7.17
CA LEU A 67 -10.57 18.15 -5.88
C LEU A 67 -9.22 18.91 -5.85
N PRO A 68 -9.15 20.09 -5.22
CA PRO A 68 -7.87 20.69 -4.91
C PRO A 68 -7.09 19.78 -3.96
N ARG A 69 -5.75 19.82 -4.05
CA ARG A 69 -4.90 19.05 -3.13
C ARG A 69 -5.19 19.50 -1.70
N PRO A 70 -5.63 18.61 -0.79
CA PRO A 70 -5.83 18.97 0.60
C PRO A 70 -4.54 19.48 1.22
N GLN A 71 -4.66 20.50 2.08
CA GLN A 71 -3.57 20.87 2.98
C GLN A 71 -3.54 19.84 4.10
N VAL A 72 -2.44 19.09 4.16
CA VAL A 72 -2.16 18.16 5.25
C VAL A 72 -1.41 18.94 6.33
N ALA A 73 -1.90 18.89 7.57
CA ALA A 73 -1.21 19.52 8.70
C ALA A 73 0.18 18.90 8.87
N SER A 74 1.19 19.76 9.08
CA SER A 74 2.56 19.35 9.43
C SER A 74 2.53 18.48 10.68
N LEU A 75 3.10 17.27 10.59
CA LEU A 75 3.18 16.30 11.68
C LEU A 75 4.31 16.64 12.67
N GLY A 76 5.07 17.71 12.43
CA GLY A 76 6.27 18.05 13.20
C GLY A 76 7.36 16.99 13.05
N VAL A 77 7.34 16.23 11.96
CA VAL A 77 8.26 15.11 11.73
C VAL A 77 9.66 15.64 11.47
N ALA A 78 9.81 16.70 10.68
CA ALA A 78 11.09 17.36 10.47
C ALA A 78 11.77 17.75 11.79
N ASP A 79 11.02 18.34 12.74
CA ASP A 79 11.57 18.76 14.04
C ASP A 79 11.93 17.59 14.95
N GLN A 80 11.18 16.49 14.90
CA GLN A 80 11.50 15.28 15.66
C GLN A 80 12.80 14.66 15.14
N PHE A 81 12.94 14.51 13.83
CA PHE A 81 14.17 14.03 13.20
C PHE A 81 15.34 14.99 13.41
N GLY A 82 15.11 16.30 13.28
CA GLY A 82 16.11 17.32 13.51
C GLY A 82 16.66 17.32 14.93
N ARG A 83 15.82 16.99 15.92
CA ARG A 83 16.27 16.76 17.31
C ARG A 83 17.06 15.45 17.44
N ALA A 84 16.55 14.34 16.90
CA ALA A 84 17.21 13.04 16.97
C ALA A 84 18.59 13.01 16.29
N LEU A 85 18.75 13.74 15.19
CA LEU A 85 19.98 13.83 14.39
C LEU A 85 20.87 15.02 14.76
N GLY A 86 20.49 15.81 15.78
CA GLY A 86 21.29 16.94 16.26
C GLY A 86 21.49 18.05 15.23
N LEU A 87 20.46 18.36 14.44
CA LEU A 87 20.45 19.41 13.41
C LEU A 87 20.17 20.80 14.01
N GLY A 88 19.41 20.86 15.10
CA GLY A 88 19.08 22.10 15.80
C GLY A 88 18.31 23.08 14.92
N ARG A 89 18.77 24.34 14.83
CA ARG A 89 18.11 25.37 14.02
C ARG A 89 18.25 25.15 12.51
N ARG A 90 19.14 24.26 12.09
CA ARG A 90 19.42 23.99 10.66
C ARG A 90 18.52 22.91 10.07
N THR A 91 17.55 22.37 10.83
CA THR A 91 16.63 21.32 10.35
C THR A 91 16.02 21.64 8.97
N ALA A 92 15.62 22.90 8.74
CA ALA A 92 15.05 23.33 7.47
C ALA A 92 16.01 23.20 6.27
N ASP A 93 17.32 23.28 6.49
CA ASP A 93 18.35 23.14 5.45
C ASP A 93 18.51 21.68 4.97
N PHE A 94 17.98 20.73 5.74
CA PHE A 94 18.20 19.30 5.57
C PHE A 94 16.91 18.49 5.36
N LEU A 95 15.80 19.15 5.01
CA LEU A 95 14.50 18.47 4.86
C LEU A 95 14.54 17.32 3.83
N ASN A 96 15.30 17.46 2.74
CA ASN A 96 15.45 16.39 1.75
C ASN A 96 16.14 15.15 2.34
N GLU A 97 17.23 15.35 3.09
CA GLU A 97 17.96 14.27 3.74
C GLU A 97 17.11 13.60 4.83
N ILE A 98 16.37 14.38 5.62
CA ILE A 98 15.43 13.86 6.61
C ILE A 98 14.37 12.99 5.93
N ALA A 99 13.84 13.43 4.78
CA ALA A 99 12.87 12.66 4.01
C ALA A 99 13.45 11.31 3.56
N SER A 100 14.70 11.28 3.08
CA SER A 100 15.38 10.04 2.70
C SER A 100 15.54 9.08 3.88
N VAL A 101 15.97 9.56 5.05
CA VAL A 101 16.09 8.72 6.26
C VAL A 101 14.72 8.16 6.65
N ARG A 102 13.67 9.00 6.66
CA ARG A 102 12.31 8.58 6.99
C ARG A 102 11.80 7.51 6.03
N ASP A 103 11.96 7.70 4.72
CA ASP A 103 11.46 6.76 3.71
C ASP A 103 12.16 5.40 3.80
N ALA A 104 13.47 5.37 4.08
CA ALA A 104 14.20 4.13 4.34
C ALA A 104 13.68 3.40 5.59
N LEU A 105 13.49 4.12 6.70
CA LEU A 105 12.95 3.55 7.95
C LEU A 105 11.53 3.01 7.78
N VAL A 106 10.66 3.71 7.04
CA VAL A 106 9.30 3.25 6.75
C VAL A 106 9.30 1.95 5.94
N ARG A 107 10.29 1.77 5.05
CA ARG A 107 10.51 0.55 4.28
C ARG A 107 11.25 -0.55 5.06
N GLN A 108 11.62 -0.27 6.32
CA GLN A 108 12.46 -1.13 7.15
C GLN A 108 13.84 -1.45 6.55
N ASP A 109 14.35 -0.55 5.73
CA ASP A 109 15.68 -0.65 5.12
C ASP A 109 16.69 0.07 6.02
N GLU A 110 17.23 -0.63 7.02
CA GLU A 110 18.19 -0.06 7.97
C GLU A 110 19.51 0.33 7.28
N ALA A 111 19.91 -0.38 6.22
CA ALA A 111 21.10 -0.09 5.45
C ALA A 111 20.95 1.26 4.73
N ALA A 112 19.87 1.44 3.97
CA ALA A 112 19.59 2.71 3.29
C ALA A 112 19.34 3.86 4.29
N ALA A 113 18.73 3.57 5.45
CA ALA A 113 18.59 4.57 6.50
C ALA A 113 19.96 5.00 7.05
N GLY A 114 20.88 4.04 7.23
CA GLY A 114 22.25 4.27 7.63
C GLY A 114 23.02 5.14 6.62
N GLU A 115 22.94 4.80 5.34
CA GLU A 115 23.55 5.55 4.25
C GLU A 115 23.01 6.99 4.18
N ALA A 116 21.69 7.17 4.33
CA ALA A 116 21.06 8.48 4.33
C ALA A 116 21.52 9.36 5.52
N ILE A 117 21.65 8.78 6.72
CA ILE A 117 22.20 9.47 7.91
C ILE A 117 23.67 9.85 7.66
N GLN A 118 24.45 8.97 7.06
CA GLN A 118 25.85 9.24 6.74
C GLN A 118 26.00 10.39 5.74
N ALA A 119 25.21 10.38 4.67
CA ALA A 119 25.18 11.44 3.67
C ALA A 119 24.81 12.80 4.28
N LEU A 120 23.80 12.81 5.17
CA LEU A 120 23.41 13.99 5.95
C LEU A 120 24.58 14.57 6.76
N TYR A 121 25.30 13.72 7.50
CA TYR A 121 26.42 14.16 8.33
C TYR A 121 27.58 14.72 7.50
N VAL A 122 27.88 14.11 6.36
CA VAL A 122 28.86 14.64 5.40
C VAL A 122 28.42 16.02 4.90
N LYS A 123 27.15 16.18 4.51
CA LYS A 123 26.60 17.47 4.04
C LYS A 123 26.65 18.55 5.13
N MET A 124 26.55 18.17 6.39
CA MET A 124 26.72 19.07 7.55
C MET A 124 28.18 19.45 7.82
N GLY A 125 29.15 18.83 7.16
CA GLY A 125 30.58 18.99 7.44
C GLY A 125 31.00 18.27 8.72
N ARG A 126 30.26 17.23 9.16
CA ARG A 126 30.61 16.41 10.32
C ARG A 126 31.24 15.09 9.87
N THR A 127 31.95 14.43 10.79
CA THR A 127 32.47 13.08 10.59
C THR A 127 31.32 12.11 10.33
N LYS A 128 31.49 11.27 9.29
CA LYS A 128 30.55 10.21 8.92
C LYS A 128 30.40 9.21 10.07
N PRO A 129 29.18 8.96 10.61
CA PRO A 129 28.97 7.97 11.66
C PRO A 129 29.01 6.54 11.09
N GLU A 130 29.77 5.66 11.73
CA GLU A 130 29.92 4.24 11.34
C GLU A 130 29.84 3.33 12.57
N GLY A 131 29.46 2.07 12.37
CA GLY A 131 29.40 1.04 13.42
C GLY A 131 28.65 1.50 14.68
N ALA A 132 29.33 1.46 15.83
CA ALA A 132 28.76 1.81 17.14
C ALA A 132 28.27 3.28 17.22
N ALA A 133 28.78 4.19 16.40
CA ALA A 133 28.33 5.58 16.37
C ALA A 133 27.03 5.78 15.56
N LEU A 134 26.75 4.89 14.60
CA LEU A 134 25.54 4.94 13.78
C LEU A 134 24.33 4.31 14.47
N ALA A 135 24.55 3.21 15.20
CA ALA A 135 23.50 2.47 15.92
C ALA A 135 22.58 3.34 16.80
N PRO A 136 23.07 4.25 17.67
CA PRO A 136 22.20 5.10 18.48
C PRO A 136 21.40 6.11 17.65
N LEU A 137 21.92 6.55 16.50
CA LEU A 137 21.21 7.46 15.60
C LEU A 137 20.04 6.73 14.95
N LEU A 138 20.28 5.54 14.37
CA LEU A 138 19.24 4.67 13.82
C LEU A 138 18.16 4.35 14.85
N ALA A 139 18.56 3.99 16.07
CA ALA A 139 17.61 3.72 17.16
C ALA A 139 16.79 4.97 17.55
N ALA A 140 17.38 6.17 17.51
CA ALA A 140 16.68 7.41 17.83
C ALA A 140 15.64 7.77 16.74
N VAL A 141 16.01 7.68 15.47
CA VAL A 141 15.08 7.99 14.36
C VAL A 141 14.04 6.90 14.15
N GLY A 142 14.37 5.62 14.39
CA GLY A 142 13.42 4.51 14.34
C GLY A 142 12.28 4.63 15.36
N LYS A 143 12.54 5.24 16.54
CA LYS A 143 11.49 5.55 17.52
C LYS A 143 10.45 6.56 17.02
N ILE A 144 10.81 7.43 16.08
CA ILE A 144 9.91 8.45 15.53
C ILE A 144 8.91 7.81 14.56
N VAL A 145 9.37 6.88 13.73
CA VAL A 145 8.52 6.16 12.76
C VAL A 145 7.73 5.04 13.43
N GLY A 146 8.25 4.50 14.54
CA GLY A 146 7.70 3.33 15.21
C GLY A 146 8.34 2.04 14.70
N ARG A 147 8.15 0.94 15.45
CA ARG A 147 8.72 -0.38 15.10
C ARG A 147 7.91 -1.13 14.06
N ALA A 148 6.60 -0.86 13.99
CA ALA A 148 5.72 -1.47 13.01
C ALA A 148 5.64 -0.55 11.77
N PRO A 149 5.71 -1.11 10.54
CA PRO A 149 5.41 -0.35 9.34
C PRO A 149 4.02 0.28 9.42
N PRO A 150 3.79 1.41 8.72
CA PRO A 150 2.48 2.06 8.70
C PRO A 150 1.45 1.26 7.89
N GLU A 151 0.20 1.27 8.37
CA GLU A 151 -0.94 0.59 7.77
C GLU A 151 -1.17 0.99 6.32
N THR A 152 -1.52 0.00 5.49
CA THR A 152 -2.11 0.27 4.18
C THR A 152 -3.49 0.83 4.41
N ASP A 153 -3.67 2.11 4.09
CA ASP A 153 -5.00 2.72 4.09
C ASP A 153 -5.72 2.25 2.81
N ARG A 154 -6.83 1.53 2.99
CA ARG A 154 -7.66 1.03 1.90
C ARG A 154 -9.09 1.48 2.12
N THR A 155 -9.65 2.20 1.15
CA THR A 155 -11.06 2.59 1.15
C THR A 155 -11.73 2.07 -0.12
N GLU A 156 -12.90 1.47 0.03
CA GLU A 156 -13.77 1.10 -1.09
C GLU A 156 -14.98 2.02 -1.14
N ILE A 157 -15.29 2.53 -2.34
CA ILE A 157 -16.41 3.43 -2.60
C ILE A 157 -17.28 2.76 -3.65
N GLU A 158 -18.48 2.40 -3.26
CA GLU A 158 -19.48 1.84 -4.17
C GLU A 158 -20.27 2.96 -4.84
N GLY A 159 -20.49 2.82 -6.14
CA GLY A 159 -21.34 3.70 -6.93
C GLY A 159 -22.20 2.93 -7.93
N PRO A 160 -23.10 3.62 -8.65
CA PRO A 160 -23.97 2.98 -9.63
C PRO A 160 -23.14 2.39 -10.78
N GLY A 161 -22.96 1.07 -10.78
CA GLY A 161 -22.25 0.36 -11.84
C GLY A 161 -20.72 0.36 -11.72
N TYR A 162 -20.17 0.85 -10.60
CA TYR A 162 -18.72 0.82 -10.35
C TYR A 162 -18.36 0.69 -8.87
N THR A 163 -17.15 0.22 -8.61
CA THR A 163 -16.48 0.24 -7.31
C THR A 163 -15.13 0.91 -7.48
N ILE A 164 -14.83 1.91 -6.65
CA ILE A 164 -13.53 2.57 -6.60
C ILE A 164 -12.78 2.03 -5.38
N VAL A 165 -11.56 1.58 -5.57
CA VAL A 165 -10.67 1.15 -4.51
C VAL A 165 -9.51 2.12 -4.46
N VAL A 166 -9.35 2.82 -3.34
CA VAL A 166 -8.20 3.67 -3.05
C VAL A 166 -7.28 2.90 -2.11
N GLU A 167 -6.01 2.80 -2.47
CA GLU A 167 -4.99 2.10 -1.69
C GLU A 167 -3.76 3.00 -1.52
N ASN A 168 -3.36 3.23 -0.27
CA ASN A 168 -2.13 3.90 0.09
C ASN A 168 -1.26 2.94 0.92
N ALA A 169 -0.44 2.15 0.22
CA ALA A 169 0.49 1.20 0.81
C ALA A 169 1.74 1.94 1.29
N ARG A 170 1.62 2.60 2.45
CA ARG A 170 2.61 3.52 3.00
C ARG A 170 4.00 2.87 3.15
N ALA A 171 4.04 1.63 3.67
CA ALA A 171 5.28 0.86 3.82
C ALA A 171 5.94 0.53 2.48
N ALA A 172 5.14 0.21 1.46
CA ALA A 172 5.63 -0.08 0.11
C ALA A 172 6.02 1.19 -0.67
N GLY A 173 5.65 2.37 -0.18
CA GLY A 173 5.80 3.62 -0.93
C GLY A 173 4.99 3.64 -2.22
N LYS A 174 3.80 3.02 -2.22
CA LYS A 174 2.94 2.92 -3.41
C LYS A 174 1.54 3.44 -3.12
N ALA A 175 0.97 4.12 -4.11
CA ALA A 175 -0.42 4.53 -4.11
C ALA A 175 -1.12 4.03 -5.36
N LYS A 176 -2.38 3.63 -5.22
CA LYS A 176 -3.18 3.11 -6.33
C LYS A 176 -4.66 3.49 -6.18
N VAL A 177 -5.29 3.71 -7.32
CA VAL A 177 -6.72 3.99 -7.45
C VAL A 177 -7.24 3.10 -8.55
N SER A 178 -8.06 2.12 -8.20
CA SER A 178 -8.65 1.19 -9.15
C SER A 178 -10.14 1.44 -9.27
N VAL A 179 -10.62 1.62 -10.50
CA VAL A 179 -12.04 1.70 -10.83
C VAL A 179 -12.44 0.38 -11.47
N LEU A 180 -13.30 -0.39 -10.78
CA LEU A 180 -13.90 -1.60 -11.28
C LEU A 180 -15.30 -1.27 -11.78
N MET A 181 -15.52 -1.34 -13.08
CA MET A 181 -16.82 -1.11 -13.72
C MET A 181 -17.54 -2.44 -13.91
N SER A 182 -18.77 -2.55 -13.43
CA SER A 182 -19.60 -3.74 -13.68
C SER A 182 -20.14 -3.75 -15.12
N LYS A 183 -20.30 -2.58 -15.73
CA LYS A 183 -20.67 -2.37 -17.14
C LYS A 183 -19.83 -1.23 -17.73
N GLY A 184 -18.65 -1.55 -18.25
CA GLY A 184 -17.82 -0.63 -19.02
C GLY A 184 -18.36 -0.40 -20.44
N PRO A 185 -17.59 0.29 -21.31
CA PRO A 185 -17.95 0.47 -22.72
C PRO A 185 -18.28 -0.87 -23.40
N GLY A 186 -19.39 -0.92 -24.13
CA GLY A 186 -19.89 -2.17 -24.72
C GLY A 186 -20.64 -3.10 -23.76
N GLY A 187 -20.93 -2.65 -22.54
CA GLY A 187 -21.76 -3.38 -21.57
C GLY A 187 -21.05 -4.51 -20.81
N ARG A 188 -19.75 -4.70 -21.03
CA ARG A 188 -18.92 -5.72 -20.37
C ARG A 188 -18.14 -5.14 -19.19
N PRO A 189 -17.80 -5.94 -18.16
CA PRO A 189 -16.96 -5.49 -17.07
C PRO A 189 -15.58 -5.01 -17.54
N ALA A 190 -15.01 -4.04 -16.83
CA ALA A 190 -13.67 -3.53 -17.09
C ALA A 190 -13.05 -2.95 -15.81
N ARG A 191 -11.71 -2.93 -15.73
CA ARG A 191 -10.95 -2.32 -14.64
C ARG A 191 -9.95 -1.33 -15.22
N VAL A 192 -9.82 -0.18 -14.57
CA VAL A 192 -8.74 0.78 -14.84
C VAL A 192 -8.05 1.10 -13.52
N SER A 193 -6.73 1.04 -13.48
CA SER A 193 -5.93 1.36 -12.31
C SER A 193 -4.92 2.46 -12.60
N PHE A 194 -4.93 3.48 -11.74
CA PHE A 194 -3.96 4.56 -11.73
C PHE A 194 -3.03 4.33 -10.55
N ALA A 195 -1.72 4.36 -10.75
CA ALA A 195 -0.75 4.07 -9.71
C ALA A 195 0.36 5.11 -9.68
N GLY A 196 1.12 5.14 -8.59
CA GLY A 196 2.33 5.96 -8.50
C GLY A 196 3.19 5.64 -7.29
N ASP A 197 4.42 6.15 -7.34
CA ASP A 197 5.41 6.04 -6.28
C ASP A 197 5.26 7.18 -5.28
N VAL A 198 5.02 6.82 -4.02
CA VAL A 198 4.94 7.76 -2.90
C VAL A 198 6.35 8.03 -2.40
N THR A 199 6.73 9.30 -2.40
CA THR A 199 7.97 9.80 -1.80
C THR A 199 7.64 10.93 -0.83
N ILE A 200 8.44 11.05 0.22
CA ILE A 200 8.33 12.21 1.11
C ILE A 200 9.26 13.30 0.60
N ARG A 201 8.74 14.54 0.59
CA ARG A 201 9.50 15.72 0.15
C ARG A 201 9.17 16.91 1.05
N PRO A 202 9.99 17.96 1.05
CA PRO A 202 9.62 19.23 1.68
C PRO A 202 8.23 19.68 1.22
N ASP A 203 7.45 20.22 2.16
CA ASP A 203 6.16 20.81 1.85
C ASP A 203 6.32 22.10 1.03
N ALA A 204 5.21 22.64 0.52
CA ALA A 204 5.25 23.84 -0.33
C ALA A 204 5.77 25.09 0.43
N ALA A 205 5.72 25.08 1.76
CA ALA A 205 6.21 26.16 2.60
C ALA A 205 7.71 26.00 2.95
N GLY A 206 8.32 24.84 2.65
CA GLY A 206 9.68 24.51 3.06
C GLY A 206 9.86 24.40 4.58
N ARG A 207 8.79 24.07 5.33
CA ARG A 207 8.78 24.04 6.80
C ARG A 207 8.69 22.64 7.39
N ASP A 208 8.12 21.69 6.66
CA ASP A 208 8.04 20.28 7.08
C ASP A 208 8.05 19.37 5.85
N LEU A 209 7.71 18.11 6.06
CA LEU A 209 7.63 17.06 5.07
C LEU A 209 6.18 16.75 4.69
N ALA A 210 5.98 16.36 3.44
CA ALA A 210 4.70 15.92 2.93
C ALA A 210 4.88 14.80 1.90
N ALA A 211 3.95 13.85 1.89
CA ALA A 211 3.89 12.85 0.83
C ALA A 211 3.61 13.50 -0.52
N ARG A 212 4.27 13.00 -1.56
CA ARG A 212 4.07 13.34 -2.97
C ARG A 212 4.08 12.06 -3.77
N VAL A 213 3.27 12.02 -4.81
CA VAL A 213 3.23 10.89 -5.71
C VAL A 213 3.86 11.26 -7.05
N ALA A 214 4.77 10.42 -7.53
CA ALA A 214 5.16 10.38 -8.93
C ALA A 214 4.21 9.40 -9.64
N PRO A 215 3.22 9.87 -10.42
CA PRO A 215 2.27 9.00 -11.08
C PRO A 215 2.96 8.16 -12.18
N ALA A 216 2.47 6.94 -12.39
CA ALA A 216 2.87 6.11 -13.51
C ALA A 216 2.49 6.78 -14.84
N ALA A 217 3.26 6.49 -15.90
CA ALA A 217 3.08 7.13 -17.19
C ALA A 217 1.70 6.84 -17.82
N ALA A 218 1.20 5.62 -17.68
CA ALA A 218 -0.08 5.19 -18.24
C ALA A 218 -0.91 4.42 -17.21
N PRO A 219 -2.25 4.52 -17.27
CA PRO A 219 -3.12 3.68 -16.47
C PRO A 219 -3.05 2.23 -16.94
N ASP A 220 -3.17 1.30 -15.99
CA ASP A 220 -3.31 -0.13 -16.28
C ASP A 220 -4.78 -0.45 -16.56
N VAL A 221 -5.06 -1.02 -17.74
CA VAL A 221 -6.43 -1.34 -18.18
C VAL A 221 -6.57 -2.84 -18.32
N MET A 222 -7.68 -3.36 -17.81
CA MET A 222 -8.07 -4.76 -18.00
C MET A 222 -9.51 -4.80 -18.48
N THR A 223 -9.71 -5.23 -19.73
CA THR A 223 -11.05 -5.51 -20.26
C THR A 223 -11.50 -6.92 -19.87
N ALA A 224 -12.79 -7.21 -19.99
CA ALA A 224 -13.28 -8.57 -19.75
C ALA A 224 -12.66 -9.61 -20.71
N ALA A 225 -12.36 -9.25 -21.97
CA ALA A 225 -11.72 -10.17 -22.91
C ALA A 225 -10.28 -10.50 -22.49
N GLU A 226 -9.51 -9.48 -22.09
CA GLU A 226 -8.15 -9.69 -21.58
C GLU A 226 -8.16 -10.47 -20.27
N ALA A 227 -9.17 -10.26 -19.43
CA ALA A 227 -9.34 -11.01 -18.19
C ALA A 227 -9.67 -12.49 -18.44
N GLU A 228 -10.46 -12.81 -19.47
CA GLU A 228 -10.76 -14.18 -19.89
C GLU A 228 -9.48 -14.88 -20.38
N ASP A 229 -8.70 -14.22 -21.23
CA ASP A 229 -7.40 -14.72 -21.70
C ASP A 229 -6.40 -14.92 -20.55
N LEU A 230 -6.41 -14.00 -19.58
CA LEU A 230 -5.55 -14.05 -18.41
C LEU A 230 -5.95 -15.18 -17.45
N GLU A 231 -7.24 -15.49 -17.29
CA GLU A 231 -7.73 -16.48 -16.34
C GLU A 231 -7.01 -17.83 -16.48
N GLN A 232 -6.84 -18.32 -17.71
CA GLN A 232 -6.13 -19.57 -17.97
C GLN A 232 -4.65 -19.49 -17.57
N LYS A 233 -4.04 -18.31 -17.76
CA LYS A 233 -2.67 -18.03 -17.34
C LYS A 233 -2.51 -17.81 -15.85
N LEU A 234 -3.60 -17.70 -15.07
CA LEU A 234 -3.53 -17.64 -13.62
C LEU A 234 -3.52 -19.04 -12.98
N LYS A 235 -4.16 -20.02 -13.62
CA LYS A 235 -4.33 -21.37 -13.07
C LYS A 235 -3.00 -22.12 -12.94
N GLY A 236 -2.86 -22.89 -11.86
CA GLY A 236 -1.71 -23.76 -11.60
C GLY A 236 -0.74 -23.21 -10.56
N LYS A 237 0.53 -23.65 -10.64
CA LYS A 237 1.52 -23.45 -9.59
C LYS A 237 2.30 -22.14 -9.71
N TRP A 238 2.56 -21.56 -8.56
CA TRP A 238 3.25 -20.30 -8.33
C TRP A 238 4.23 -20.43 -7.16
N ARG A 239 5.24 -19.58 -7.13
CA ARG A 239 6.19 -19.47 -6.02
C ARG A 239 6.32 -18.01 -5.60
N ASP A 240 6.46 -17.75 -4.31
CA ASP A 240 6.90 -16.45 -3.82
C ASP A 240 8.43 -16.35 -3.73
N ARG A 241 8.93 -15.14 -3.43
CA ARG A 241 10.37 -14.87 -3.26
C ARG A 241 11.03 -15.64 -2.12
N HIS A 242 10.26 -16.15 -1.18
CA HIS A 242 10.73 -16.92 -0.02
C HIS A 242 10.63 -18.44 -0.26
N GLY A 243 10.28 -18.87 -1.48
CA GLY A 243 10.13 -20.27 -1.83
C GLY A 243 8.78 -20.87 -1.42
N GLY A 244 7.85 -20.06 -0.89
CA GLY A 244 6.49 -20.48 -0.58
C GLY A 244 5.76 -20.90 -1.86
N GLU A 245 5.15 -22.09 -1.83
CA GLU A 245 4.45 -22.66 -2.99
C GLU A 245 2.95 -22.37 -2.93
N TYR A 246 2.41 -21.83 -4.02
CA TYR A 246 1.01 -21.51 -4.17
C TYR A 246 0.41 -22.24 -5.37
N GLU A 247 -0.86 -22.58 -5.30
CA GLU A 247 -1.63 -23.12 -6.41
C GLU A 247 -2.94 -22.35 -6.54
N ILE A 248 -3.22 -21.85 -7.74
CA ILE A 248 -4.41 -21.07 -8.05
C ILE A 248 -5.34 -21.90 -8.92
N SER A 249 -6.59 -22.04 -8.49
CA SER A 249 -7.67 -22.67 -9.24
C SER A 249 -8.81 -21.68 -9.41
N ILE A 250 -9.33 -21.53 -10.63
CA ILE A 250 -10.44 -20.62 -10.95
C ILE A 250 -11.56 -21.39 -11.67
N GLU A 251 -12.77 -21.26 -11.16
CA GLU A 251 -14.00 -21.87 -11.68
C GLU A 251 -15.11 -20.81 -11.76
N GLY A 252 -15.30 -20.25 -12.94
CA GLY A 252 -16.16 -19.07 -13.13
C GLY A 252 -15.60 -17.89 -12.33
N GLU A 253 -16.44 -17.24 -11.53
CA GLU A 253 -15.99 -16.17 -10.64
C GLU A 253 -15.30 -16.69 -9.36
N ASN A 254 -15.39 -17.97 -9.04
CA ASN A 254 -14.81 -18.51 -7.81
C ASN A 254 -13.32 -18.79 -7.98
N VAL A 255 -12.52 -18.40 -6.99
CA VAL A 255 -11.07 -18.69 -6.94
C VAL A 255 -10.71 -19.36 -5.63
N THR A 256 -9.84 -20.36 -5.73
CA THR A 256 -9.11 -20.92 -4.60
C THR A 256 -7.62 -20.66 -4.79
N VAL A 257 -6.99 -20.05 -3.81
CA VAL A 257 -5.54 -19.91 -3.72
C VAL A 257 -5.07 -20.81 -2.58
N ALA A 258 -4.38 -21.90 -2.88
CA ALA A 258 -3.82 -22.80 -1.90
C ALA A 258 -2.36 -22.43 -1.63
N HIS A 259 -2.02 -22.04 -0.41
CA HIS A 259 -0.63 -21.97 0.04
C HIS A 259 -0.25 -23.36 0.55
N LEU A 260 0.55 -24.11 -0.21
CA LEU A 260 0.76 -25.54 -0.04
C LEU A 260 1.65 -25.87 1.18
N ASN A 261 2.67 -25.05 1.43
CA ASN A 261 3.66 -25.30 2.49
C ASN A 261 3.95 -24.03 3.32
N PRO A 262 2.96 -23.52 4.08
CA PRO A 262 3.18 -22.37 4.95
C PRO A 262 4.15 -22.73 6.08
N SER A 263 5.22 -21.95 6.23
CA SER A 263 6.19 -22.11 7.32
C SER A 263 5.57 -21.84 8.70
N GLY A 264 6.04 -22.57 9.72
CA GLY A 264 5.69 -22.31 11.12
C GLY A 264 4.34 -22.86 11.59
N LEU A 265 3.68 -23.69 10.78
CA LEU A 265 2.56 -24.54 11.21
C LEU A 265 3.05 -25.93 11.63
N VAL A 266 2.41 -26.50 12.66
CA VAL A 266 2.68 -27.86 13.15
C VAL A 266 1.33 -28.55 13.44
N PRO A 267 0.91 -29.56 12.66
CA PRO A 267 1.58 -30.08 11.46
C PRO A 267 1.54 -29.10 10.27
N PRO A 268 2.46 -29.23 9.29
CA PRO A 268 2.35 -28.51 8.03
C PRO A 268 1.02 -28.84 7.34
N GLN A 269 0.23 -27.81 7.05
CA GLN A 269 -1.06 -27.96 6.37
C GLN A 269 -1.26 -26.82 5.38
N ALA A 270 -1.79 -27.16 4.21
CA ALA A 270 -2.09 -26.17 3.20
C ALA A 270 -3.19 -25.21 3.70
N ARG A 271 -3.06 -23.92 3.38
CA ARG A 271 -4.11 -22.93 3.62
C ARG A 271 -4.84 -22.64 2.33
N HIS A 272 -6.16 -22.86 2.32
CA HIS A 272 -7.00 -22.62 1.15
C HIS A 272 -7.77 -21.31 1.30
N TYR A 273 -7.28 -20.27 0.65
CA TYR A 273 -7.96 -18.99 0.56
C TYR A 273 -9.04 -19.11 -0.51
N ARG A 274 -10.28 -18.73 -0.18
CA ARG A 274 -11.42 -18.80 -1.10
C ARG A 274 -11.96 -17.40 -1.36
N GLY A 275 -12.38 -17.13 -2.59
CA GLY A 275 -13.04 -15.87 -2.91
C GLY A 275 -13.35 -15.75 -4.39
N SER A 276 -13.09 -14.58 -4.97
CA SER A 276 -13.48 -14.26 -6.34
C SER A 276 -12.33 -13.82 -7.26
N TYR A 277 -12.42 -14.18 -8.54
CA TYR A 277 -11.67 -13.58 -9.64
C TYR A 277 -12.57 -12.64 -10.44
N ARG A 278 -12.17 -11.37 -10.57
CA ARG A 278 -12.93 -10.38 -11.35
C ARG A 278 -11.98 -9.41 -12.06
N VAL A 279 -12.05 -9.41 -13.39
CA VAL A 279 -11.33 -8.48 -14.29
C VAL A 279 -9.85 -8.32 -13.92
N GLY A 280 -9.12 -9.45 -13.85
CA GLY A 280 -7.69 -9.47 -13.56
C GLY A 280 -7.31 -9.37 -12.07
N VAL A 281 -8.29 -9.37 -11.15
CA VAL A 281 -8.06 -9.27 -9.70
C VAL A 281 -8.59 -10.52 -9.00
N ILE A 282 -7.72 -11.18 -8.25
CA ILE A 282 -8.06 -12.23 -7.29
C ILE A 282 -8.24 -11.57 -5.92
N ARG A 283 -9.36 -11.86 -5.25
CA ARG A 283 -9.58 -11.56 -3.83
C ARG A 283 -9.99 -12.85 -3.14
N ALA A 284 -9.23 -13.31 -2.16
CA ALA A 284 -9.48 -14.56 -1.48
C ALA A 284 -9.20 -14.44 0.02
N ARG A 285 -9.99 -15.10 0.86
CA ARG A 285 -9.85 -15.10 2.31
C ARG A 285 -9.68 -16.52 2.82
N PHE A 286 -8.78 -16.68 3.77
CA PHE A 286 -8.68 -17.88 4.60
C PHE A 286 -9.22 -17.53 5.99
N GLU A 287 -10.37 -18.09 6.35
CA GLU A 287 -10.95 -17.96 7.68
C GLU A 287 -10.27 -18.94 8.64
N VAL A 288 -9.80 -18.43 9.77
CA VAL A 288 -9.21 -19.25 10.82
C VAL A 288 -10.33 -19.80 11.69
N SER A 289 -10.50 -21.11 11.62
CA SER A 289 -11.52 -21.86 12.36
C SER A 289 -10.92 -22.66 13.52
N ARG A 290 -9.61 -22.94 13.47
CA ARG A 290 -8.90 -23.79 14.43
C ARG A 290 -7.60 -23.14 14.88
N ALA A 291 -7.20 -23.38 16.13
CA ALA A 291 -6.00 -22.78 16.71
C ALA A 291 -4.70 -23.25 16.02
N GLU A 292 -4.71 -24.47 15.48
CA GLU A 292 -3.61 -25.12 14.76
C GLU A 292 -3.35 -24.48 13.39
N GLU A 293 -4.29 -23.67 12.88
CA GLU A 293 -4.14 -22.91 11.64
C GLU A 293 -3.30 -21.65 11.83
N LEU A 294 -2.93 -21.32 13.07
CA LEU A 294 -2.12 -20.16 13.45
C LEU A 294 -0.68 -20.56 13.78
N HIS A 295 0.24 -19.61 13.54
CA HIS A 295 1.68 -19.82 13.71
C HIS A 295 2.03 -20.32 15.13
N ALA A 296 2.90 -21.33 15.22
CA ALA A 296 3.25 -21.97 16.49
C ALA A 296 3.94 -21.05 17.51
N GLY A 297 4.53 -19.95 17.04
CA GLY A 297 5.13 -18.92 17.89
C GLY A 297 4.13 -18.08 18.71
N LEU A 298 2.82 -18.18 18.46
CA LEU A 298 1.81 -17.53 19.30
C LEU A 298 1.46 -18.40 20.52
N PRO A 299 1.26 -17.81 21.72
CA PRO A 299 0.79 -18.56 22.88
C PRO A 299 -0.52 -19.31 22.59
N ALA A 300 -0.67 -20.52 23.14
CA ALA A 300 -1.84 -21.37 22.89
C ALA A 300 -3.17 -20.67 23.23
N ALA A 301 -3.21 -19.90 24.33
CA ALA A 301 -4.39 -19.14 24.74
C ALA A 301 -4.77 -18.04 23.73
N VAL A 302 -3.78 -17.40 23.09
CA VAL A 302 -4.02 -16.38 22.04
C VAL A 302 -4.58 -17.05 20.79
N ARG A 303 -4.00 -18.18 20.36
CA ARG A 303 -4.49 -18.93 19.18
C ARG A 303 -5.93 -19.40 19.35
N ALA A 304 -6.28 -19.91 20.52
CA ALA A 304 -7.65 -20.34 20.83
C ALA A 304 -8.65 -19.17 20.83
N GLN A 305 -8.25 -17.99 21.30
CA GLN A 305 -9.08 -16.79 21.24
C GLN A 305 -9.28 -16.29 19.80
N LEU A 306 -8.23 -16.27 18.98
CA LEU A 306 -8.30 -15.84 17.58
C LEU A 306 -9.25 -16.70 16.74
N ALA A 307 -9.16 -18.03 16.88
CA ALA A 307 -10.02 -18.97 16.16
C ALA A 307 -11.53 -18.79 16.47
N ARG A 308 -11.87 -18.17 17.61
CA ARG A 308 -13.27 -17.88 18.00
C ARG A 308 -13.78 -16.51 17.56
N ARG A 309 -12.92 -15.64 17.02
CA ARG A 309 -13.23 -14.24 16.68
C ARG A 309 -13.43 -14.00 15.17
N ASN A 310 -13.72 -15.05 14.38
CA ASN A 310 -13.82 -14.97 12.91
C ASN A 310 -12.58 -14.30 12.27
N PHE A 311 -11.42 -14.54 12.87
CA PHE A 311 -10.14 -14.06 12.39
C PHE A 311 -9.81 -14.71 11.04
N GLY A 312 -9.08 -14.01 10.17
CA GLY A 312 -8.75 -14.54 8.85
C GLY A 312 -7.65 -13.75 8.16
N PHE A 313 -7.11 -14.32 7.10
CA PHE A 313 -6.09 -13.72 6.27
C PHE A 313 -6.62 -13.50 4.86
N ASP A 314 -6.39 -12.32 4.31
CA ASP A 314 -6.82 -11.94 2.97
C ASP A 314 -5.63 -11.93 2.02
N ILE A 315 -5.84 -12.45 0.82
CA ILE A 315 -4.95 -12.35 -0.33
C ILE A 315 -5.66 -11.52 -1.39
N ARG A 316 -4.94 -10.54 -1.92
CA ARG A 316 -5.31 -9.85 -3.14
C ARG A 316 -4.17 -9.93 -4.12
N LEU A 317 -4.42 -10.47 -5.31
CA LEU A 317 -3.43 -10.58 -6.38
C LEU A 317 -3.97 -9.90 -7.63
N GLU A 318 -3.10 -9.15 -8.30
CA GLU A 318 -3.37 -8.52 -9.59
C GLU A 318 -2.27 -8.96 -10.55
N ALA A 319 -2.66 -9.45 -11.72
CA ALA A 319 -1.66 -9.92 -12.67
C ALA A 319 -0.89 -8.75 -13.29
N LYS A 320 0.43 -8.93 -13.39
CA LYS A 320 1.31 -8.07 -14.19
C LYS A 320 1.86 -8.84 -15.37
N ASP A 321 2.36 -8.09 -16.35
CA ASP A 321 3.04 -8.62 -17.54
C ASP A 321 2.25 -9.72 -18.27
N ARG A 322 0.91 -9.58 -18.27
CA ARG A 322 -0.03 -10.54 -18.89
C ARG A 322 0.11 -11.98 -18.38
N GLY A 323 0.47 -12.16 -17.10
CA GLY A 323 0.39 -13.45 -16.40
C GLY A 323 1.72 -14.15 -16.10
N ALA A 324 2.86 -13.47 -16.25
CA ALA A 324 4.15 -14.00 -15.81
C ALA A 324 4.39 -13.80 -14.30
N THR A 325 3.87 -12.70 -13.76
CA THR A 325 4.02 -12.26 -12.38
C THR A 325 2.65 -11.87 -11.84
N LEU A 326 2.37 -12.19 -10.58
CA LEU A 326 1.24 -11.64 -9.84
C LEU A 326 1.78 -10.76 -8.73
N ASP A 327 1.44 -9.48 -8.80
CA ASP A 327 1.74 -8.55 -7.74
C ASP A 327 0.51 -8.40 -6.86
N GLY A 328 0.72 -8.43 -5.56
CA GLY A 328 -0.38 -8.37 -4.65
C GLY A 328 0.04 -8.11 -3.22
N THR A 329 -0.95 -8.28 -2.38
CA THR A 329 -0.86 -8.05 -0.95
C THR A 329 -1.41 -9.25 -0.23
N TRP A 330 -0.65 -9.72 0.75
CA TRP A 330 -1.11 -10.62 1.79
C TRP A 330 -1.33 -9.81 3.07
N SER A 331 -2.53 -9.85 3.64
CA SER A 331 -2.82 -9.09 4.85
C SER A 331 -2.07 -9.71 6.03
N SER A 332 -1.16 -8.95 6.65
CA SER A 332 -0.49 -9.36 7.89
C SER A 332 -1.30 -8.85 9.07
N GLN A 333 -2.18 -9.68 9.63
CA GLN A 333 -2.89 -9.30 10.84
C GLN A 333 -2.00 -9.52 12.07
N HIS A 334 -1.67 -8.44 12.78
CA HIS A 334 -0.95 -8.44 14.04
C HIS A 334 -1.92 -8.47 15.23
N VAL A 335 -1.46 -9.14 16.28
CA VAL A 335 -2.25 -9.36 17.49
C VAL A 335 -1.44 -8.87 18.67
N THR A 336 -1.99 -7.87 19.36
CA THR A 336 -1.47 -7.39 20.65
C THR A 336 -2.25 -8.07 21.75
N TYR A 337 -1.53 -8.62 22.74
CA TYR A 337 -2.10 -9.32 23.87
C TYR A 337 -1.31 -9.01 25.14
N SER A 338 -2.01 -8.99 26.28
CA SER A 338 -1.37 -8.73 27.56
C SER A 338 -0.42 -9.88 27.95
N PRO A 339 0.70 -9.61 28.64
CA PRO A 339 1.52 -10.65 29.27
C PRO A 339 0.82 -11.35 30.45
N ASP A 340 -0.34 -10.87 30.90
CA ASP A 340 -1.10 -11.46 32.02
C ASP A 340 -1.52 -12.92 31.78
N SER A 341 -1.88 -13.62 32.86
CA SER A 341 -2.37 -14.99 32.80
C SER A 341 -3.55 -15.12 31.82
N GLY A 342 -3.36 -15.92 30.78
CA GLY A 342 -4.37 -16.17 29.74
C GLY A 342 -4.24 -15.29 28.49
N HIS A 343 -3.30 -14.33 28.46
CA HIS A 343 -2.99 -13.51 27.29
C HIS A 343 -4.23 -12.95 26.57
N PRO A 344 -5.07 -12.14 27.24
CA PRO A 344 -6.24 -11.56 26.61
C PRO A 344 -5.83 -10.73 25.40
N ILE A 345 -6.48 -10.97 24.26
CA ILE A 345 -6.25 -10.18 23.04
C ILE A 345 -6.81 -8.78 23.25
N GLU A 346 -5.93 -7.80 23.24
CA GLU A 346 -6.24 -6.38 23.39
C GLU A 346 -6.64 -5.76 22.05
N LYS A 347 -5.91 -6.10 20.98
CA LYS A 347 -6.14 -5.54 19.65
C LYS A 347 -5.72 -6.52 18.56
N ILE A 348 -6.58 -6.68 17.56
CA ILE A 348 -6.22 -7.26 16.26
C ILE A 348 -6.22 -6.10 15.28
N HIS A 349 -5.12 -5.94 14.55
CA HIS A 349 -4.97 -4.87 13.57
C HIS A 349 -4.11 -5.35 12.41
N ASN A 350 -4.25 -4.73 11.24
CA ASN A 350 -3.44 -5.05 10.08
C ASN A 350 -2.41 -3.93 9.91
N PRO A 351 -1.26 -3.96 10.61
CA PRO A 351 -0.30 -2.87 10.58
C PRO A 351 0.25 -2.63 9.18
N TYR A 352 0.15 -3.58 8.24
CA TYR A 352 0.45 -3.38 6.82
C TYR A 352 0.11 -4.61 5.99
N ASP A 353 -0.23 -4.38 4.74
CA ASP A 353 -0.25 -5.44 3.74
C ASP A 353 1.20 -5.80 3.35
N VAL A 354 1.56 -7.08 3.45
CA VAL A 354 2.86 -7.59 3.00
C VAL A 354 2.82 -7.73 1.49
N ALA A 355 3.82 -7.17 0.81
CA ALA A 355 3.96 -7.38 -0.63
C ALA A 355 4.12 -8.87 -0.92
N LEU A 356 3.19 -9.42 -1.70
CA LEU A 356 3.21 -10.78 -2.18
C LEU A 356 3.42 -10.73 -3.69
N VAL A 357 4.59 -11.15 -4.13
CA VAL A 357 4.90 -11.31 -5.55
C VAL A 357 5.00 -12.80 -5.83
N LEU A 358 4.13 -13.28 -6.72
CA LEU A 358 4.13 -14.66 -7.17
C LEU A 358 4.68 -14.75 -8.58
N THR A 359 5.62 -15.66 -8.78
CA THR A 359 6.18 -16.00 -10.10
C THR A 359 5.81 -17.42 -10.47
N ARG A 360 5.63 -17.67 -11.77
CA ARG A 360 5.30 -19.00 -12.29
C ARG A 360 6.39 -20.03 -11.93
N GLY A 361 5.98 -21.21 -11.46
CA GLY A 361 6.89 -22.25 -10.94
C GLY A 361 7.80 -22.90 -11.99
N ASP A 362 7.50 -22.74 -13.27
CA ASP A 362 8.24 -23.22 -14.45
C ASP A 362 9.17 -22.15 -15.06
N LEU A 363 8.96 -20.88 -14.75
CA LEU A 363 9.87 -19.79 -15.09
C LEU A 363 10.98 -19.73 -14.03
N ARG A 364 12.13 -20.36 -14.34
CA ARG A 364 13.39 -19.94 -13.70
C ARG A 364 13.56 -18.46 -14.01
N VAL A 365 13.48 -17.60 -12.99
CA VAL A 365 13.90 -16.22 -13.10
C VAL A 365 15.34 -16.27 -13.63
N ALA A 366 15.55 -15.77 -14.84
CA ALA A 366 16.87 -15.66 -15.42
C ALA A 366 17.71 -14.82 -14.45
N GLU A 367 18.72 -15.46 -13.85
CA GLU A 367 19.77 -14.81 -13.08
C GLU A 367 20.33 -13.65 -13.90
N GLY A 368 20.21 -12.42 -13.39
CA GLY A 368 20.72 -11.24 -14.10
C GLY A 368 20.33 -9.90 -13.52
N GLY A 369 19.20 -9.80 -12.82
CA GLY A 369 18.91 -8.65 -11.96
C GLY A 369 19.57 -8.86 -10.61
N ARG A 370 20.71 -8.23 -10.34
CA ARG A 370 21.27 -8.15 -8.98
C ARG A 370 20.20 -7.57 -8.05
N TRP A 371 19.67 -8.42 -7.18
CA TRP A 371 18.95 -7.99 -5.98
C TRP A 371 19.99 -7.69 -4.91
N PRO A 372 19.79 -6.63 -4.09
CA PRO A 372 20.71 -6.31 -3.00
C PRO A 372 20.76 -7.51 -2.05
N GLU A 373 21.96 -8.06 -1.89
CA GLU A 373 22.27 -9.04 -0.86
C GLU A 373 22.08 -8.35 0.49
N GLU A 374 21.10 -8.80 1.28
CA GLU A 374 21.11 -8.52 2.71
C GLU A 374 21.85 -9.66 3.41
N GLY A 375 22.89 -9.26 4.13
CA GLY A 375 23.76 -10.12 4.92
C GLY A 375 23.07 -10.75 6.14
N PRO A 376 23.83 -11.55 6.91
CA PRO A 376 23.36 -12.57 7.84
C PRO A 376 22.46 -12.10 8.98
#